data_AF-A0A1L9PF93-F1
#
_entry.id   AF-A0A1L9PF93-F1
#
_cell.length_a   1.000
_cell.length_b   1.000
_cell.length_c   1.000
_cell.angle_alpha   90.00
_cell.angle_beta   90.00
_cell.angle_gamma   90.00
#
_symmetry.space_group_name_H-M   'P 1'
#
loop_
_entity.id
_entity.type
_entity.pdbx_description
1 polymer ?
#
loop_
_entity_poly.entity_id
_entity_poly.type
_entity_poly.pdbx_seq_one_letter_code
_entity_poly.pdbx_strand_id
1 'polypeptide(L)'
;MATRRSGKSYADAAAPGSAPGEQPSEFDSDTSPAVPMHVIWKLVGFTIAMITTPVGMYFVSVNFGASTTVSGIIAAVMANVILFLYIYVAWQEDKEEREAEAAKKKGKKA
;
A
#
# COMPACT_ATOMS: atom_id res chain seq x y z
N MET A 1 -17.63 36.28 -47.68
CA MET A 1 -18.78 36.02 -46.80
C MET A 1 -18.52 34.70 -46.08
N ALA A 2 -18.60 34.71 -44.75
CA ALA A 2 -18.00 33.73 -43.85
C ALA A 2 -18.69 32.36 -43.84
N THR A 3 -17.86 31.32 -43.75
CA THR A 3 -18.21 29.95 -43.40
C THR A 3 -18.87 29.89 -42.02
N ARG A 4 -20.11 29.40 -41.94
CA ARG A 4 -20.69 28.90 -40.68
C ARG A 4 -21.08 27.45 -40.87
N ARG A 5 -20.28 26.59 -40.24
CA ARG A 5 -20.50 25.15 -40.08
C ARG A 5 -21.76 25.01 -39.22
N SER A 6 -22.91 24.71 -39.83
CA SER A 6 -24.15 24.48 -39.08
C SER A 6 -24.00 23.18 -38.28
N GLY A 7 -24.14 23.30 -36.97
CA GLY A 7 -23.84 22.27 -35.99
C GLY A 7 -24.76 21.06 -36.11
N LYS A 8 -24.15 19.87 -36.09
CA LYS A 8 -24.85 18.64 -35.75
C LYS A 8 -25.29 18.78 -34.29
N SER A 9 -26.59 18.91 -34.08
CA SER A 9 -27.22 19.06 -32.78
C SER A 9 -26.82 17.89 -31.88
N TYR A 10 -26.31 18.20 -30.68
CA TYR A 10 -25.95 17.22 -29.65
C TYR A 10 -27.15 16.42 -29.12
N ALA A 11 -28.38 16.71 -29.57
CA ALA A 11 -29.57 15.95 -29.22
C ALA A 11 -29.68 14.60 -29.96
N ASP A 12 -29.02 14.44 -31.12
CA ASP A 12 -29.09 13.18 -31.92
C ASP A 12 -28.04 12.14 -31.49
N ALA A 13 -27.05 12.53 -30.68
CA ALA A 13 -26.03 11.61 -30.16
C ALA A 13 -26.40 11.01 -28.78
N ALA A 14 -27.54 11.39 -28.22
CA ALA A 14 -27.96 11.08 -26.85
C ALA A 14 -29.22 10.19 -26.77
N ALA A 15 -29.55 9.45 -27.83
CA ALA A 15 -30.49 8.34 -27.74
C ALA A 15 -29.68 7.03 -27.79
N PRO A 16 -29.32 6.40 -26.65
CA PRO A 16 -28.95 5.00 -26.71
C PRO A 16 -30.18 4.24 -27.20
N GLY A 17 -30.04 3.54 -28.32
CA GLY A 17 -31.09 2.71 -28.87
C GLY A 17 -31.59 1.75 -27.79
N SER A 18 -32.85 1.95 -27.38
CA SER A 18 -33.58 1.02 -26.53
C SER A 18 -33.85 -0.24 -27.33
N ALA A 19 -32.92 -1.19 -27.28
CA ALA A 19 -33.24 -2.60 -27.54
C ALA A 19 -33.99 -3.15 -26.31
N PRO A 20 -35.20 -3.69 -26.46
CA PRO A 20 -35.92 -4.30 -25.35
C PRO A 20 -35.28 -5.66 -25.02
N GLY A 21 -34.39 -5.72 -24.03
CA GLY A 21 -33.87 -6.99 -23.56
C GLY A 21 -32.67 -6.96 -22.61
N GLU A 22 -31.80 -5.96 -22.68
CA GLU A 22 -30.58 -5.98 -21.86
C GLU A 22 -30.82 -5.27 -20.53
N GLN A 23 -31.01 -6.04 -19.46
CA GLN A 23 -30.99 -5.53 -18.09
C GLN A 23 -29.68 -4.77 -17.87
N PRO A 24 -29.69 -3.63 -17.15
CA PRO A 24 -28.46 -2.94 -16.81
C PRO A 24 -27.61 -3.93 -16.02
N SER A 25 -26.51 -4.40 -16.62
CA SER A 25 -25.50 -5.15 -15.88
C SER A 25 -25.11 -4.26 -14.72
N GLU A 26 -25.39 -4.75 -13.51
CA GLU A 26 -24.85 -4.20 -12.28
C GLU A 26 -23.39 -3.86 -12.54
N PHE A 27 -23.06 -2.58 -12.43
CA PHE A 27 -21.68 -2.13 -12.31
C PHE A 27 -21.17 -2.70 -10.99
N ASP A 28 -20.74 -3.96 -11.01
CA ASP A 28 -20.19 -4.65 -9.88
C ASP A 28 -18.92 -3.89 -9.49
N SER A 29 -19.09 -3.03 -8.51
CA SER A 29 -18.06 -2.15 -7.97
C SER A 29 -17.25 -3.01 -7.02
N ASP A 30 -16.51 -3.95 -7.58
CA ASP A 30 -15.62 -4.82 -6.81
C ASP A 30 -14.55 -3.94 -6.15
N THR A 31 -14.83 -3.61 -4.89
CA THR A 31 -14.00 -2.81 -3.99
C THR A 31 -13.18 -3.71 -3.07
N SER A 32 -13.07 -5.01 -3.42
CA SER A 32 -12.14 -5.91 -2.76
C SER A 32 -10.76 -5.26 -2.72
N PRO A 33 -10.06 -5.27 -1.58
CA PRO A 33 -8.80 -4.57 -1.44
C PRO A 33 -7.79 -5.02 -2.51
N ALA A 34 -7.51 -4.15 -3.47
CA ALA A 34 -6.53 -4.41 -4.53
C ALA A 34 -5.10 -4.61 -3.97
N VAL A 35 -4.88 -4.19 -2.72
CA VAL A 35 -3.64 -4.40 -1.96
C VAL A 35 -3.73 -5.68 -1.14
N PRO A 36 -2.76 -6.62 -1.31
CA PRO A 36 -2.73 -7.86 -0.53
C PRO A 36 -2.76 -7.61 0.98
N MET A 37 -3.58 -8.37 1.72
CA MET A 37 -3.75 -8.21 3.17
C MET A 37 -2.45 -8.31 3.96
N HIS A 38 -1.47 -9.09 3.48
CA HIS A 38 -0.17 -9.22 4.12
C HIS A 38 0.59 -7.87 4.14
N VAL A 39 0.42 -7.03 3.12
CA VAL A 39 1.04 -5.71 3.03
C VAL A 39 0.44 -4.78 4.08
N ILE A 40 -0.89 -4.84 4.25
CA ILE A 40 -1.61 -4.03 5.23
C ILE A 40 -1.08 -4.29 6.65
N TRP A 41 -0.92 -5.57 7.02
CA TRP A 41 -0.37 -5.92 8.33
C TRP A 41 1.06 -5.43 8.53
N LYS A 42 1.89 -5.45 7.50
CA LYS A 42 3.25 -4.90 7.54
C LYS A 42 3.24 -3.39 7.75
N LEU A 43 2.42 -2.65 7.00
CA LEU A 43 2.30 -1.20 7.12
C LEU A 43 1.82 -0.78 8.52
N VAL A 44 0.81 -1.47 9.04
CA VAL A 44 0.29 -1.24 10.40
C VAL A 44 1.35 -1.56 11.45
N GLY A 45 2.00 -2.72 11.36
CA GLY A 45 3.05 -3.13 12.29
C GLY A 45 4.23 -2.15 12.29
N PHE A 46 4.65 -1.70 11.12
CA PHE A 46 5.75 -0.75 10.98
C PHE A 46 5.40 0.63 11.52
N THR A 47 4.17 1.09 11.31
CA THR A 47 3.67 2.36 11.84
C THR A 47 3.64 2.34 13.37
N ILE A 48 3.13 1.27 13.96
CA ILE A 48 3.14 1.10 15.42
C ILE A 48 4.58 1.05 15.92
N ALA A 49 5.45 0.27 15.28
CA ALA A 49 6.85 0.14 15.67
C ALA A 49 7.58 1.49 15.64
N MET A 50 7.36 2.30 14.62
CA MET A 50 8.01 3.61 14.43
C MET A 50 7.65 4.62 15.52
N ILE A 51 6.46 4.50 16.11
CA ILE A 51 6.03 5.35 17.23
C ILE A 51 6.50 4.74 18.55
N THR A 52 6.14 3.47 18.79
CA THR A 52 6.31 2.83 20.09
C THR A 52 7.75 2.52 20.43
N THR A 53 8.59 2.16 19.46
CA THR A 53 9.98 1.73 19.74
C THR A 53 10.86 2.92 20.13
N PRO A 54 10.93 4.05 19.39
CA PRO A 54 11.76 5.19 19.79
C PRO A 54 11.22 5.88 21.05
N VAL A 55 9.90 6.04 21.16
CA VAL A 55 9.26 6.65 22.34
C VAL A 55 9.39 5.73 23.56
N GLY A 56 9.19 4.43 23.38
CA GLY A 56 9.39 3.43 24.43
C GLY A 56 10.83 3.42 24.91
N MET A 57 11.80 3.41 23.99
CA MET A 57 13.21 3.42 24.36
C MET A 57 13.62 4.70 25.09
N TYR A 58 13.02 5.85 24.76
CA TYR A 58 13.20 7.09 25.52
C TYR A 58 12.80 6.89 27.00
N PHE A 59 11.57 6.46 27.27
CA PHE A 59 11.09 6.31 28.64
C PHE A 59 11.80 5.19 29.40
N VAL A 60 12.14 4.10 28.72
CA VAL A 60 12.97 3.04 29.29
C VAL A 60 14.32 3.61 29.74
N SER A 61 14.99 4.39 28.89
CA SER A 61 16.29 5.02 29.22
C SER A 61 16.18 6.00 30.39
N VAL A 62 15.13 6.83 30.43
CA VAL A 62 14.86 7.75 31.56
C VAL A 62 14.64 6.97 32.85
N ASN A 63 13.90 5.86 32.81
CA ASN A 63 13.66 5.02 33.98
C ASN A 63 14.95 4.35 34.51
N PHE A 64 15.94 4.14 33.65
CA PHE A 64 17.28 3.70 34.03
C PHE A 64 18.21 4.84 34.51
N GLY A 65 17.69 6.06 34.68
CA GLY A 65 18.43 7.21 35.22
C GLY A 65 19.22 7.99 34.17
N ALA A 66 19.02 7.73 32.87
CA ALA A 66 19.62 8.56 31.83
C ALA A 66 19.00 9.97 31.83
N SER A 67 19.80 10.98 31.51
CA SER A 67 19.28 12.34 31.32
C SER A 67 18.33 12.39 30.11
N THR A 68 17.48 13.41 30.05
CA THR A 68 16.55 13.61 28.94
C THR A 68 17.28 13.75 27.60
N THR A 69 18.44 14.42 27.58
CA THR A 69 19.28 14.54 26.38
C THR A 69 19.82 13.19 25.92
N VAL A 70 20.37 12.38 26.84
CA VAL A 70 20.90 11.05 26.49
C VAL A 70 19.79 10.13 26.01
N SER A 71 18.63 10.18 26.68
CA SER A 71 17.44 9.40 26.28
C SER A 71 16.92 9.82 24.90
N GLY A 72 16.95 11.12 24.59
CA GLY A 72 16.62 11.64 23.25
C GLY A 72 17.59 11.14 22.17
N ILE A 73 18.89 11.09 22.47
CA ILE A 73 19.91 10.54 21.56
C ILE A 73 19.66 9.04 21.34
N ILE A 74 19.39 8.28 22.41
CA ILE A 74 19.08 6.85 22.30
C ILE A 74 17.84 6.64 21.41
N ALA A 75 16.78 7.43 21.60
CA ALA A 75 15.59 7.36 20.75
C ALA A 75 15.90 7.66 19.27
N ALA A 76 16.73 8.67 18.99
CA ALA A 76 17.16 9.00 17.63
C ALA A 76 17.99 7.87 16.99
N VAL A 77 18.87 7.21 17.76
CA VAL A 77 19.59 6.02 17.30
C VAL A 77 18.61 4.89 17.00
N MET A 78 17.63 4.64 17.87
CA MET A 78 16.61 3.61 17.64
C MET A 78 15.78 3.87 16.38
N ALA A 79 15.48 5.12 16.04
CA ALA A 79 14.79 5.45 14.79
C ALA A 79 15.60 5.01 13.55
N ASN A 80 16.93 5.16 13.59
CA ASN A 80 17.81 4.67 12.52
C ASN A 80 17.87 3.14 12.50
N VAL A 81 17.82 2.47 13.66
CA VAL A 81 17.72 1.00 13.74
C VAL A 81 16.44 0.50 13.08
N ILE A 82 15.32 1.19 13.27
CA ILE A 82 14.04 0.87 12.61
C ILE A 82 14.18 0.98 11.09
N LEU A 83 14.87 2.01 10.58
CA LEU A 83 15.16 2.12 9.15
C LEU A 83 15.94 0.90 8.62
N PHE A 84 16.97 0.44 9.34
CA PHE A 84 17.68 -0.78 8.96
C PHE A 84 16.78 -2.03 9.00
N LEU A 85 15.92 -2.14 10.02
CA LEU A 85 14.93 -3.22 10.13
C LEU A 85 13.96 -3.22 8.94
N TYR A 86 13.52 -2.05 8.47
CA TYR A 86 12.67 -1.93 7.28
C TYR A 86 13.34 -2.57 6.06
N ILE A 87 14.59 -2.18 5.79
CA ILE A 87 15.36 -2.66 4.65
C ILE A 87 15.58 -4.18 4.77
N TYR A 88 15.90 -4.66 5.97
CA TYR A 88 16.11 -6.07 6.23
C TYR A 88 14.84 -6.90 5.98
N VAL A 89 13.69 -6.44 6.48
CA VAL A 89 12.40 -7.11 6.27
C VAL A 89 12.04 -7.10 4.78
N ALA A 90 12.18 -5.96 4.09
CA ALA A 90 11.95 -5.87 2.65
C ALA A 90 12.84 -6.84 1.85
N TRP A 91 14.10 -7.02 2.27
CA TRP A 91 14.99 -7.99 1.64
C TRP A 91 14.61 -9.45 1.91
N GLN A 92 14.15 -9.78 3.11
CA GLN A 92 13.61 -11.11 3.40
C GLN A 92 12.40 -11.42 2.53
N GLU A 93 11.49 -10.46 2.38
CA GLU A 93 10.27 -10.62 1.60
C GLU A 93 10.57 -10.85 0.10
N ASP A 94 11.54 -10.11 -0.45
CA ASP A 94 12.00 -10.32 -1.83
C ASP A 94 12.59 -11.74 -2.02
N LYS A 95 13.31 -12.26 -1.02
CA LYS A 95 13.85 -13.63 -1.07
C LYS A 95 12.74 -14.68 -1.03
N GLU A 96 11.79 -14.55 -0.11
CA GLU A 96 10.67 -15.49 0.01
C GLU A 96 9.83 -15.55 -1.27
N GLU A 97 9.57 -14.39 -1.90
CA GLU A 97 8.83 -14.32 -3.15
C GLU A 97 9.56 -15.05 -4.29
N ARG A 98 10.89 -14.87 -4.38
CA ARG A 98 11.73 -15.54 -5.39
C ARG A 98 11.80 -17.05 -5.18
N GLU A 99 11.86 -17.50 -3.94
CA GLU A 99 11.83 -18.93 -3.60
C GLU A 99 10.46 -19.56 -3.90
N ALA A 100 9.37 -18.86 -3.56
CA ALA A 100 8.01 -19.30 -3.86
C ALA A 100 7.75 -19.39 -5.38
N GLU A 101 8.24 -18.43 -6.17
CA GLU A 101 8.19 -18.50 -7.64
C GLU A 101 9.00 -19.69 -8.19
N ALA A 102 10.20 -19.92 -7.66
CA ALA A 102 11.06 -21.02 -8.11
C ALA A 102 10.43 -22.40 -7.80
N ALA A 103 9.78 -22.54 -6.64
CA ALA A 103 9.03 -23.74 -6.27
C ALA A 103 7.83 -23.98 -7.20
N LYS A 104 7.03 -22.94 -7.49
CA LYS A 104 5.91 -23.04 -8.45
C LYS A 104 6.37 -23.42 -9.86
N LYS A 105 7.52 -22.88 -10.32
CA LYS A 105 8.10 -23.20 -11.63
C LYS A 105 8.63 -24.65 -11.72
N LYS A 106 9.07 -25.26 -10.61
CA LYS A 106 9.49 -26.68 -10.56
C LYS A 106 8.30 -27.64 -10.55
N GLY A 107 7.25 -27.36 -9.77
CA GLY A 107 6.06 -28.21 -9.70
C GLY A 107 5.24 -28.27 -10.99
N LYS A 108 5.31 -27.23 -11.84
CA LYS A 108 4.61 -27.17 -13.14
C LYS A 108 5.34 -27.90 -14.28
N LYS A 109 6.57 -28.40 -14.02
CA LYS A 109 7.42 -29.13 -14.99
C LYS A 109 7.47 -30.65 -14.72
N ALA A 110 6.87 -31.11 -13.63
CA ALA A 110 6.65 -32.51 -13.31
C ALA A 110 5.22 -32.90 -13.70
#